data_AF-A0A4Q5QHR4-F1
#
_entry.id   AF-A0A4Q5QHR4-F1
#
_cell.length_a   1.000
_cell.length_b   1.000
_cell.length_c   1.000
_cell.angle_alpha   90.00
_cell.angle_beta   90.00
_cell.angle_gamma   90.00
#
_symmetry.space_group_name_H-M   'P 1'
#
loop_
_entity.id
_entity.type
_entity.pdbx_description
1 polymer ?
#
loop_
_entity_poly.entity_id
_entity_poly.type
_entity_poly.pdbx_seq_one_letter_code
_entity_poly.pdbx_strand_id
1 'polypeptide(L)'
;MDIRRRALLVTPIVLATTRARAQGAVSEGLPPRNQTLILENPEGTIRNAGWFNIWTINAGGSYTGLQQLAMDTLWYLDPERGLKGIWENALAAEPPIYNADFTEMTVKL
;
A
#
# COMPACT_ATOMS: atom_id res chain seq x y z
N MET A 1 48.76 34.05 3.49
CA MET A 1 47.76 34.52 2.51
C MET A 1 46.36 34.33 3.10
N ASP A 2 45.84 35.45 3.61
CA ASP A 2 44.49 35.81 4.06
C ASP A 2 43.45 34.76 4.51
N ILE A 3 43.14 34.87 5.80
CA ILE A 3 41.95 34.36 6.52
C ILE A 3 40.63 34.63 5.76
N ARG A 4 40.59 35.65 4.89
CA ARG A 4 39.42 36.04 4.10
C ARG A 4 39.03 35.05 3.00
N ARG A 5 39.93 34.17 2.54
CA ARG A 5 39.62 33.16 1.51
C ARG A 5 39.07 31.84 2.06
N ARG A 6 39.25 31.56 3.35
CA ARG A 6 38.73 30.33 3.99
C ARG A 6 37.25 30.44 4.38
N ALA A 7 36.74 31.65 4.59
CA ALA A 7 35.34 31.88 4.95
C ALA A 7 34.36 31.59 3.79
N LEU A 8 34.81 31.68 2.53
CA LEU A 8 33.93 31.58 1.37
C LEU A 8 33.53 30.14 0.97
N LEU A 9 34.30 29.14 1.40
CA LEU A 9 34.07 27.72 1.06
C LEU A 9 33.36 26.94 2.17
N VAL A 10 33.29 27.47 3.38
CA VAL A 10 32.61 26.82 4.52
C VAL A 10 31.09 27.00 4.43
N THR A 11 30.61 28.08 3.82
CA THR A 11 29.18 28.41 3.72
C THR A 11 28.36 27.44 2.84
N PRO A 12 28.80 26.99 1.65
CA PRO A 12 28.02 26.04 0.85
C PRO A 12 28.04 24.61 1.41
N ILE A 13 29.10 24.20 2.13
CA ILE A 13 29.19 22.85 2.72
C ILE A 13 28.23 22.73 3.92
N VAL A 14 28.16 23.75 4.77
CA VAL A 14 27.22 23.78 5.91
C VAL A 14 25.76 23.80 5.43
N LEU A 15 25.48 24.46 4.30
CA LEU A 15 24.14 24.49 3.71
C LEU A 15 23.75 23.16 3.01
N ALA A 16 24.72 22.41 2.47
CA ALA A 16 24.49 21.09 1.90
C ALA A 16 24.24 20.02 2.98
N THR A 17 24.93 20.09 4.13
CA THR A 17 24.74 19.14 5.23
C THR A 17 23.44 19.35 6.02
N THR A 18 22.87 20.56 6.01
CA THR A 18 21.62 20.86 6.73
C THR A 18 20.37 20.33 6.02
N ARG A 19 20.40 20.18 4.68
CA ARG A 19 19.26 19.60 3.94
C ARG A 19 19.02 18.11 4.22
N ALA A 20 20.02 17.37 4.71
CA ALA A 20 19.90 15.95 4.98
C ALA A 20 19.28 15.62 6.36
N ARG A 21 19.16 16.60 7.27
CA ARG A 21 18.59 16.39 8.62
C ARG A 21 17.11 16.79 8.75
N ALA A 22 16.54 17.50 7.78
CA ALA A 22 15.14 17.91 7.83
C ALA A 22 14.16 16.73 7.66
N GLN A 23 14.58 15.61 7.06
CA GLN A 23 13.78 14.38 6.98
C GLN A 23 13.89 13.48 8.22
N GLY A 24 14.67 13.87 9.23
CA GLY A 24 15.00 13.00 10.37
C GLY A 24 14.05 13.07 11.57
N ALA A 25 13.12 14.02 11.61
CA ALA A 25 12.10 14.08 12.66
C ALA A 25 10.93 13.17 12.27
N VAL A 26 11.11 11.86 12.45
CA VAL A 26 10.02 10.90 12.44
C VAL A 26 9.11 11.30 13.62
N SER A 27 7.89 11.77 13.34
CA SER A 27 6.86 11.90 14.36
C SER A 27 6.76 10.57 15.09
N GLU A 28 6.89 10.56 16.43
CA GLU A 28 6.79 9.33 17.20
C GLU A 28 5.55 8.54 16.77
N GLY A 29 5.74 7.27 16.37
CA GLY A 29 4.68 6.39 15.89
C GLY A 29 4.47 6.32 14.37
N LEU A 30 5.11 7.16 13.55
CA LEU A 30 5.03 7.03 12.08
C LEU A 30 6.21 6.24 11.50
N PRO A 31 6.00 5.37 10.49
CA PRO A 31 7.10 4.69 9.81
C PRO A 31 8.02 5.69 9.08
N PRO A 32 9.32 5.37 8.90
CA PRO A 32 10.27 6.21 8.17
C PRO A 32 9.76 6.60 6.80
N ARG A 33 9.98 7.85 6.36
CA ARG A 33 9.42 8.37 5.10
C ARG A 33 9.75 7.52 3.87
N ASN A 34 10.94 6.94 3.82
CA ASN A 34 11.37 6.06 2.71
C ASN A 34 10.74 4.66 2.75
N GLN A 35 10.01 4.32 3.80
CA GLN A 35 9.28 3.06 3.99
C GLN A 35 7.75 3.29 3.99
N THR A 36 7.30 4.52 3.73
CA THR A 36 5.88 4.90 3.80
C THR A 36 5.36 5.22 2.41
N LEU A 37 4.41 4.41 1.92
CA LEU A 37 3.61 4.75 0.74
C LEU A 37 2.42 5.63 1.18
N ILE A 38 2.33 6.84 0.62
CA ILE A 38 1.20 7.76 0.86
C ILE A 38 0.31 7.71 -0.36
N LEU A 39 -0.96 7.34 -0.15
CA LEU A 39 -1.97 7.22 -1.19
C LEU A 39 -3.10 8.21 -0.93
N GLU A 40 -3.63 8.77 -2.01
CA GLU A 40 -4.86 9.57 -1.97
C GLU A 40 -6.08 8.66 -2.04
N ASN A 41 -7.09 8.92 -1.21
CA ASN A 41 -8.36 8.23 -1.34
C ASN A 41 -9.19 8.89 -2.46
N PRO A 42 -9.57 8.16 -3.52
CA PRO A 42 -10.38 8.72 -4.62
C PRO A 42 -11.78 9.18 -4.19
N GLU A 43 -12.29 8.74 -3.04
CA GLU A 43 -13.57 9.18 -2.47
C GLU A 43 -13.48 10.50 -1.69
N GLY A 44 -12.27 11.02 -1.48
CA GLY A 44 -12.01 12.15 -0.60
C GLY A 44 -12.12 11.79 0.88
N THR A 45 -12.58 12.75 1.71
CA THR A 45 -12.61 12.59 3.17
C THR A 45 -13.69 11.60 3.62
N ILE A 46 -13.28 10.48 4.20
CA ILE A 46 -14.18 9.46 4.74
C ILE A 46 -14.78 9.92 6.07
N ARG A 47 -16.12 9.94 6.15
CA ARG A 47 -16.87 10.37 7.35
C ARG A 47 -16.77 9.40 8.52
N ASN A 48 -16.61 8.11 8.25
CA ASN A 48 -16.53 7.06 9.25
C ASN A 48 -15.25 6.21 9.03
N ALA A 49 -14.09 6.83 9.25
CA ALA A 49 -12.80 6.22 8.93
C ALA A 49 -12.46 4.97 9.77
N GLY A 50 -13.16 4.74 10.89
CA GLY A 50 -12.97 3.56 11.73
C GLY A 50 -13.79 2.33 11.31
N TRP A 51 -14.64 2.47 10.28
CA TRP A 51 -15.51 1.38 9.85
C TRP A 51 -14.88 0.57 8.72
N PHE A 52 -14.56 -0.68 9.05
CA PHE A 52 -13.79 -1.58 8.19
C PHE A 52 -14.59 -2.78 7.68
N ASN A 53 -15.90 -2.84 7.92
CA ASN A 53 -16.75 -3.90 7.38
C ASN A 53 -17.22 -3.55 5.96
N ILE A 54 -16.60 -4.21 4.96
CA ILE A 54 -16.87 -4.02 3.53
C ILE A 54 -18.21 -4.58 3.06
N TRP A 55 -18.89 -5.40 3.87
CA TRP A 55 -20.14 -6.07 3.50
C TRP A 55 -21.40 -5.27 3.82
N THR A 56 -21.24 -4.10 4.46
CA THR A 56 -22.35 -3.24 4.82
C THR A 56 -22.49 -2.10 3.81
N ILE A 57 -23.71 -1.87 3.33
CA ILE A 57 -24.02 -0.79 2.39
C ILE A 57 -23.84 0.56 3.11
N ASN A 58 -23.21 1.54 2.44
CA ASN A 58 -22.97 2.91 2.95
C ASN A 58 -22.18 2.99 4.27
N ALA A 59 -21.37 1.98 4.58
CA ALA A 59 -20.83 1.82 5.92
C ALA A 59 -19.46 2.50 6.14
N GLY A 60 -18.81 2.94 5.08
CA GLY A 60 -17.50 3.58 5.09
C GLY A 60 -17.04 3.80 3.66
N GLY A 61 -15.80 4.25 3.47
CA GLY A 61 -15.21 4.30 2.13
C GLY A 61 -14.91 2.90 1.61
N SER A 62 -15.10 2.67 0.31
CA SER A 62 -14.75 1.40 -0.34
C SER A 62 -13.28 1.33 -0.73
N TYR A 63 -12.61 2.48 -0.87
CA TYR A 63 -11.22 2.58 -1.32
C TYR A 63 -10.28 2.98 -0.18
N THR A 64 -10.52 2.47 1.03
CA THR A 64 -9.73 2.76 2.24
C THR A 64 -8.46 1.92 2.37
N GLY A 65 -8.14 1.09 1.37
CA GLY A 65 -6.96 0.23 1.35
C GLY A 65 -7.03 -0.99 2.26
N LEU A 66 -8.04 -1.10 3.14
CA LEU A 66 -8.18 -2.25 4.05
C LEU A 66 -8.25 -3.58 3.30
N GLN A 67 -9.10 -3.68 2.28
CA GLN A 67 -9.21 -4.92 1.50
C GLN A 67 -7.89 -5.25 0.79
N GLN A 68 -7.14 -4.25 0.36
CA GLN A 68 -5.89 -4.43 -0.40
C GLN A 68 -4.71 -4.83 0.48
N LEU A 69 -4.71 -4.44 1.75
CA LEU A 69 -3.55 -4.59 2.65
C LEU A 69 -3.77 -5.59 3.79
N ALA A 70 -5.02 -5.80 4.22
CA ALA A 70 -5.33 -6.53 5.44
C ALA A 70 -6.33 -7.67 5.24
N MET A 71 -6.93 -7.79 4.05
CA MET A 71 -7.82 -8.88 3.70
C MET A 71 -7.27 -9.60 2.48
N ASP A 72 -7.59 -10.88 2.38
CA ASP A 72 -7.22 -11.69 1.25
C ASP A 72 -8.47 -12.39 0.69
N THR A 73 -8.39 -12.88 -0.53
CA THR A 73 -9.43 -13.67 -1.18
C THR A 73 -8.94 -15.11 -1.37
N LEU A 74 -9.82 -16.01 -1.81
CA LEU A 74 -9.39 -17.36 -2.19
C LEU A 74 -8.47 -17.32 -3.41
N TRP A 75 -8.86 -16.51 -4.40
CA TRP A 75 -8.14 -16.29 -5.64
C TRP A 75 -8.25 -14.83 -6.07
N TYR A 76 -7.25 -14.37 -6.83
CA TYR A 76 -7.34 -13.20 -7.68
C TYR A 76 -7.50 -13.65 -9.15
N LEU A 77 -8.13 -12.78 -9.94
CA LEU A 77 -8.26 -12.97 -11.39
C LEU A 77 -7.36 -11.98 -12.09
N ASP A 78 -6.47 -12.46 -12.95
CA ASP A 78 -5.68 -11.61 -13.85
C ASP A 78 -6.48 -11.34 -15.14
N PRO A 79 -7.06 -10.13 -15.31
CA PRO A 79 -7.88 -9.83 -16.49
C PRO A 79 -7.05 -9.80 -17.79
N GLU A 80 -5.73 -9.65 -17.73
CA GLU A 80 -4.86 -9.54 -18.91
C GLU A 80 -4.39 -10.89 -19.45
N ARG A 81 -4.43 -11.96 -18.62
CA ARG A 81 -4.01 -13.32 -19.03
C ARG A 81 -4.99 -14.05 -19.94
N GLY A 82 -6.20 -13.52 -20.13
CA GLY A 82 -7.25 -14.20 -20.89
C GLY A 82 -7.74 -15.47 -20.18
N LEU A 83 -8.19 -16.49 -20.94
CA LEU A 83 -8.89 -17.66 -20.37
C LEU A 83 -7.95 -18.74 -19.78
N LYS A 84 -6.66 -18.69 -20.04
CA LYS A 84 -5.69 -19.70 -19.56
C LYS A 84 -4.80 -19.07 -18.49
N GLY A 85 -4.70 -19.71 -17.33
CA GLY A 85 -3.87 -19.20 -16.22
C GLY A 85 -4.43 -17.94 -15.55
N ILE A 86 -5.75 -17.71 -15.65
CA ILE A 86 -6.45 -16.55 -15.09
C ILE A 86 -6.45 -16.54 -13.56
N TRP A 87 -6.37 -17.71 -12.94
CA TRP A 87 -6.42 -17.88 -11.48
C TRP A 87 -5.04 -17.62 -10.89
N GLU A 88 -4.96 -16.60 -10.05
CA GLU A 88 -3.83 -16.37 -9.15
C GLU A 88 -4.26 -16.81 -7.74
N ASN A 89 -3.65 -17.88 -7.26
CA ASN A 89 -3.96 -18.46 -5.96
C ASN A 89 -3.45 -17.54 -4.84
N ALA A 90 -4.33 -17.21 -3.90
CA ALA A 90 -3.98 -16.48 -2.68
C ALA A 90 -4.17 -17.38 -1.46
N LEU A 91 -5.33 -17.33 -0.79
CA LEU A 91 -5.62 -18.25 0.33
C LEU A 91 -5.88 -19.70 -0.11
N ALA A 92 -6.29 -19.93 -1.36
CA ALA A 92 -6.53 -21.28 -1.86
C ALA A 92 -5.25 -21.90 -2.43
N ALA A 93 -5.06 -23.20 -2.21
CA ALA A 93 -3.90 -23.94 -2.70
C ALA A 93 -3.94 -24.24 -4.21
N GLU A 94 -5.14 -24.27 -4.80
CA GLU A 94 -5.36 -24.63 -6.21
C GLU A 94 -6.58 -23.89 -6.79
N PRO A 95 -6.74 -23.84 -8.13
CA PRO A 95 -7.94 -23.29 -8.76
C PRO A 95 -9.22 -24.00 -8.31
N PRO A 96 -10.41 -23.37 -8.46
CA PRO A 96 -11.67 -23.97 -8.05
C PRO A 96 -11.90 -25.35 -8.70
N ILE A 97 -12.21 -26.37 -7.88
CA ILE A 97 -12.57 -27.71 -8.38
C ILE A 97 -14.08 -27.83 -8.40
N TYR A 98 -14.66 -28.02 -9.57
CA TYR A 98 -16.08 -28.29 -9.75
C TYR A 98 -16.34 -29.77 -9.94
N ASN A 99 -17.50 -30.24 -9.47
CA ASN A 99 -18.03 -31.54 -9.85
C ASN A 99 -18.56 -31.52 -11.30
N ALA A 100 -18.95 -32.68 -11.83
CA ALA A 100 -19.24 -32.85 -13.26
C ALA A 100 -20.43 -32.01 -13.78
N ASP A 101 -21.38 -31.65 -12.90
CA ASP A 101 -22.56 -30.86 -13.24
C ASP A 101 -22.50 -29.41 -12.73
N PHE A 102 -21.36 -28.98 -12.17
CA PHE A 102 -21.11 -27.65 -11.64
C PHE A 102 -22.07 -27.19 -10.52
N THR A 103 -22.65 -28.13 -9.77
CA THR A 103 -23.50 -27.82 -8.61
C THR A 103 -22.72 -27.64 -7.32
N GLU A 104 -21.51 -28.22 -7.26
CA GLU A 104 -20.62 -28.15 -6.10
C GLU A 104 -19.25 -27.63 -6.52
N MET A 105 -18.66 -26.81 -5.64
CA MET A 105 -17.30 -26.29 -5.78
C MET A 105 -16.51 -26.62 -4.51
N THR A 106 -15.39 -27.30 -4.67
CA THR A 106 -14.44 -27.58 -3.59
C THR A 106 -13.30 -26.57 -3.62
N VAL A 107 -12.98 -26.03 -2.45
CA VAL A 107 -11.84 -25.14 -2.22
C VAL A 107 -10.85 -25.87 -1.32
N LYS A 108 -9.59 -25.96 -1.74
CA LYS A 108 -8.50 -26.37 -0.87
C LYS A 108 -7.75 -25.13 -0.40
N LEU A 109 -7.52 -25.05 0.90
CA LEU A 109 -6.73 -24.01 1.56
C LEU A 109 -5.30 -24.52 1.78
#